data_AF-A0A7S7SMI6-F1
#
_entry.id   AF-A0A7S7SMI6-F1
#
_cell.length_a   1.000
_cell.length_b   1.000
_cell.length_c   1.000
_cell.angle_alpha   90.00
_cell.angle_beta   90.00
_cell.angle_gamma   90.00
#
_symmetry.space_group_name_H-M   'P 1'
#
loop_
_entity.id
_entity.type
_entity.pdbx_description
1 polymer ?
#
loop_
_entity_poly.entity_id
_entity_poly.type
_entity_poly.pdbx_seq_one_letter_code
_entity_poly.pdbx_strand_id
1 'polypeptide(L)'
;MRSSLADNRPSWHNPRIVMLLLTIFLCGAAAGALTVRLTANRPASGPYWKEGGRELTLEMMRKELNLTPEQAVQIETVLDEFVLYYQNLQGQMDDFRSDGKQRITHVLTPEQRVKFEKMMTNLSARIH
;
A
#
# COMPACT_ATOMS: atom_id res chain seq x y z
N MET A 1 15.52 34.94 -53.12
CA MET A 1 14.13 35.26 -52.74
C MET A 1 13.82 34.47 -51.47
N ARG A 2 13.58 35.17 -50.35
CA ARG A 2 13.67 34.67 -48.97
C ARG A 2 12.32 34.10 -48.51
N SER A 3 12.35 32.84 -48.06
CA SER A 3 11.60 32.21 -46.95
C SER A 3 10.20 32.73 -46.56
N SER A 4 9.18 31.87 -46.71
CA SER A 4 7.99 31.86 -45.83
C SER A 4 8.18 30.76 -44.79
N LEU A 5 8.68 31.15 -43.61
CA LEU A 5 8.75 30.29 -42.43
C LEU A 5 7.32 30.20 -41.88
N ALA A 6 6.77 29.00 -41.83
CA ALA A 6 5.51 28.72 -41.17
C ALA A 6 5.57 29.26 -39.73
N ASP A 7 4.68 30.19 -39.41
CA ASP A 7 4.51 30.81 -38.10
C ASP A 7 3.99 29.74 -37.12
N ASN A 8 4.92 28.96 -36.58
CA ASN A 8 4.64 27.89 -35.64
C ASN A 8 4.55 28.48 -34.22
N ARG A 9 3.56 29.35 -33.99
CA ARG A 9 3.32 29.88 -32.64
C ARG A 9 2.89 28.72 -31.75
N PRO A 10 3.60 28.43 -30.65
CA PRO A 10 3.20 27.37 -29.74
C PRO A 10 1.78 27.66 -29.24
N SER A 11 0.84 26.75 -29.53
CA SER A 11 -0.59 26.85 -29.20
C SER A 11 -0.88 26.89 -27.68
N TRP A 12 0.17 26.83 -26.86
CA TRP A 12 0.20 26.90 -25.41
C TRP A 12 -0.38 28.20 -24.82
N HIS A 13 -0.57 29.26 -25.60
CA HIS A 13 -1.19 30.52 -25.13
C HIS A 13 -2.70 30.61 -25.38
N ASN A 14 -3.34 29.57 -25.95
CA ASN A 14 -4.78 29.61 -26.18
C ASN A 14 -5.53 29.29 -24.87
N PRO A 15 -6.29 30.24 -24.29
CA PRO A 15 -6.96 30.04 -23.01
C PRO A 15 -7.96 28.88 -23.06
N ARG A 16 -8.48 28.53 -24.24
CA ARG A 16 -9.37 27.37 -24.42
C ARG A 16 -8.63 26.05 -24.24
N ILE A 17 -7.39 25.95 -24.73
CA ILE A 17 -6.57 24.73 -24.59
C ILE A 17 -6.14 24.57 -23.13
N VAL A 18 -5.75 25.65 -22.47
CA VAL A 18 -5.42 25.66 -21.04
C VAL A 18 -6.63 25.26 -20.20
N MET A 19 -7.82 25.81 -20.48
CA MET A 19 -9.04 25.39 -19.79
C MET A 19 -9.34 23.90 -19.99
N LEU A 20 -9.21 23.38 -21.22
CA LEU A 20 -9.51 21.98 -21.51
C LEU A 20 -8.52 21.04 -20.81
N LEU A 21 -7.23 21.38 -20.79
CA LEU A 21 -6.21 20.66 -20.01
C LEU A 21 -6.49 20.72 -18.51
N LEU A 22 -6.87 21.88 -17.99
CA LEU A 22 -7.20 22.09 -16.59
C LEU A 22 -8.45 21.27 -16.20
N THR A 23 -9.47 21.20 -17.06
CA THR A 23 -10.64 20.35 -16.85
C THR A 23 -10.28 18.86 -16.85
N ILE A 24 -9.47 18.39 -17.79
CA ILE A 24 -9.00 16.99 -17.82
C ILE A 24 -8.19 16.68 -16.55
N PHE A 25 -7.33 17.61 -16.14
CA PHE A 25 -6.52 17.48 -14.94
C PHE A 25 -7.39 17.41 -13.67
N LEU A 26 -8.39 18.28 -13.52
CA LEU A 26 -9.31 18.22 -12.39
C LEU A 26 -10.14 16.94 -12.39
N CYS A 27 -10.59 16.48 -13.55
CA CYS A 27 -11.35 15.23 -13.67
C CYS A 27 -10.48 14.03 -13.28
N GLY A 28 -9.22 13.99 -13.75
CA GLY A 28 -8.23 13.00 -13.36
C GLY A 28 -7.86 13.06 -11.87
N ALA A 29 -7.71 14.25 -11.30
CA ALA A 29 -7.44 14.43 -9.87
C ALA A 29 -8.63 14.00 -9.00
N ALA A 30 -9.87 14.28 -9.42
CA ALA A 30 -11.07 13.84 -8.73
C ALA A 30 -11.23 12.31 -8.79
N ALA A 31 -11.02 11.71 -9.97
CA ALA A 31 -11.04 10.26 -10.14
C ALA A 31 -9.93 9.57 -9.34
N GLY A 32 -8.72 10.16 -9.33
CA GLY A 32 -7.58 9.69 -8.53
C GLY A 32 -7.85 9.79 -7.03
N ALA A 33 -8.37 10.92 -6.56
CA ALA A 33 -8.73 11.11 -5.15
C ALA A 33 -9.85 10.16 -4.71
N LEU A 34 -10.83 9.91 -5.58
CA LEU A 34 -11.90 8.94 -5.32
C LEU A 34 -11.33 7.51 -5.25
N THR A 35 -10.43 7.16 -6.17
CA THR A 35 -9.74 5.86 -6.18
C THR A 35 -8.95 5.66 -4.89
N VAL A 36 -8.13 6.65 -4.49
CA VAL A 36 -7.37 6.61 -3.24
C VAL A 36 -8.28 6.51 -2.03
N ARG A 37 -9.41 7.22 -1.97
CA ARG A 37 -10.37 7.11 -0.86
C ARG A 37 -11.05 5.73 -0.81
N LEU A 38 -11.37 5.16 -1.96
CA LEU A 38 -11.98 3.83 -2.07
C LEU A 38 -10.97 2.70 -1.80
N THR A 39 -9.67 2.92 -2.00
CA THR A 39 -8.61 1.94 -1.70
C THR A 39 -7.95 2.16 -0.35
N ALA A 40 -7.95 3.37 0.20
CA ALA A 40 -7.42 3.67 1.54
C ALA A 40 -8.35 3.18 2.66
N ASN A 41 -9.66 3.11 2.40
CA ASN A 41 -10.63 2.45 3.27
C ASN A 41 -10.79 0.95 2.99
N ARG A 42 -10.14 0.42 1.94
CA ARG A 42 -9.90 -1.02 1.92
C ARG A 42 -8.84 -1.26 2.97
N PRO A 43 -9.09 -2.12 3.98
CA PRO A 43 -8.00 -2.54 4.84
C PRO A 43 -6.89 -2.99 3.89
N ALA A 44 -5.67 -2.47 4.09
CA ALA A 44 -4.50 -3.09 3.52
C ALA A 44 -4.72 -4.58 3.69
N SER A 45 -4.65 -5.34 2.60
CA SER A 45 -4.87 -6.78 2.61
C SER A 45 -3.74 -7.44 3.41
N GLY A 46 -3.73 -7.21 4.73
CA GLY A 46 -3.36 -8.19 5.71
C GLY A 46 -4.29 -9.39 5.51
N PRO A 47 -3.86 -10.57 5.98
CA PRO A 47 -4.44 -11.84 5.56
C PRO A 47 -5.96 -11.75 5.63
N TYR A 48 -6.62 -11.91 4.48
CA TYR A 48 -8.10 -11.98 4.35
C TYR A 48 -8.69 -13.00 5.33
N TRP A 49 -7.84 -13.93 5.77
CA TRP A 49 -7.95 -14.80 6.91
C TRP A 49 -7.76 -14.10 8.28
N LYS A 50 -8.58 -13.10 8.58
CA LYS A 50 -8.84 -12.63 9.96
C LYS A 50 -10.34 -12.71 10.25
N GLU A 51 -10.71 -12.64 11.53
CA GLU A 51 -11.99 -12.98 12.20
C GLU A 51 -13.34 -12.56 11.57
N GLY A 52 -13.39 -11.96 10.38
CA GLY A 52 -14.62 -11.75 9.61
C GLY A 52 -14.59 -12.29 8.17
N GLY A 53 -13.43 -12.60 7.60
CA GLY A 53 -13.27 -13.10 6.22
C GLY A 53 -13.02 -14.60 6.11
N ARG A 54 -12.58 -15.26 7.20
CA ARG A 54 -12.25 -16.69 7.26
C ARG A 54 -13.43 -17.57 6.82
N GLU A 55 -14.57 -17.40 7.47
CA GLU A 55 -15.76 -18.22 7.22
C GLU A 55 -16.27 -18.04 5.79
N LEU A 56 -16.32 -16.79 5.30
CA LEU A 56 -16.74 -16.47 3.94
C LEU A 56 -15.78 -17.06 2.89
N THR A 57 -14.48 -17.04 3.16
CA THR A 57 -13.48 -17.62 2.26
C THR A 57 -13.62 -19.14 2.19
N LEU A 58 -13.77 -19.79 3.35
CA LEU A 58 -13.96 -21.25 3.43
C LEU A 58 -15.24 -21.68 2.76
N GLU A 59 -16.35 -20.96 2.99
CA GLU A 59 -17.63 -21.26 2.37
C GLU A 59 -17.55 -21.12 0.85
N MET A 60 -16.87 -20.07 0.36
CA MET A 60 -16.63 -19.88 -1.07
C MET A 60 -15.76 -21.00 -1.65
N MET A 61 -14.66 -21.39 -0.98
CA MET A 61 -13.80 -22.50 -1.41
C MET A 61 -14.55 -23.84 -1.40
N ARG A 62 -15.38 -24.08 -0.39
CA ARG A 62 -16.21 -25.29 -0.28
C ARG A 62 -17.16 -25.41 -1.47
N LYS A 63 -17.79 -24.30 -1.85
CA LYS A 63 -18.74 -24.24 -2.96
C LYS A 63 -18.06 -24.34 -4.33
N GLU A 64 -17.01 -23.55 -4.57
CA GLU A 64 -16.36 -23.48 -5.88
C GLU A 64 -15.52 -24.73 -6.19
N LEU A 65 -14.90 -25.34 -5.16
CA LEU A 65 -14.06 -26.54 -5.32
C LEU A 65 -14.80 -27.85 -5.03
N ASN A 66 -16.08 -27.77 -4.64
CA ASN A 66 -16.90 -28.93 -4.24
C ASN A 66 -16.20 -29.80 -3.19
N LEU A 67 -15.71 -29.18 -2.12
CA LEU A 67 -14.94 -29.87 -1.09
C LEU A 67 -15.83 -30.84 -0.29
N THR A 68 -15.32 -32.05 -0.04
CA THR A 68 -15.86 -32.94 0.98
C THR A 68 -15.69 -32.32 2.37
N PRO A 69 -16.51 -32.71 3.37
CA PRO A 69 -16.35 -32.24 4.75
C PRO A 69 -14.93 -32.43 5.29
N GLU A 70 -14.31 -33.55 4.97
CA GLU A 70 -12.96 -33.90 5.41
C GLU A 70 -11.91 -32.99 4.77
N GLN A 71 -12.04 -32.68 3.46
CA GLN A 71 -11.16 -31.75 2.77
C GLN A 71 -11.30 -30.31 3.29
N ALA A 72 -12.52 -29.89 3.61
CA ALA A 72 -12.76 -28.54 4.15
C ALA A 72 -12.04 -28.34 5.49
N VAL A 73 -12.11 -29.33 6.39
CA VAL A 73 -11.41 -29.29 7.70
C VAL A 73 -9.88 -29.27 7.51
N GLN A 74 -9.35 -30.04 6.55
CA GLN A 74 -7.91 -30.03 6.25
C GLN A 74 -7.45 -28.66 5.72
N ILE A 75 -8.22 -28.06 4.81
CA ILE A 75 -7.90 -26.74 4.25
C ILE A 75 -8.00 -25.64 5.32
N GLU A 76 -9.01 -25.70 6.18
CA GLU A 76 -9.15 -24.80 7.33
C GLU A 76 -7.92 -24.87 8.25
N THR A 77 -7.47 -26.07 8.60
CA THR A 77 -6.28 -26.29 9.43
C THR A 77 -5.03 -25.67 8.80
N VAL A 78 -4.80 -25.93 7.51
CA VAL A 78 -3.65 -25.38 6.77
C VAL A 78 -3.67 -23.85 6.74
N LEU A 79 -4.84 -23.25 6.53
CA LEU A 79 -4.97 -21.80 6.46
C LEU A 79 -4.79 -21.14 7.84
N ASP A 80 -5.24 -21.79 8.92
CA ASP A 80 -4.97 -21.35 10.29
C ASP A 80 -3.49 -21.40 10.63
N GLU A 81 -2.80 -22.49 10.27
CA GLU A 81 -1.36 -22.61 10.44
C GLU A 81 -0.61 -21.50 9.69
N PHE A 82 -1.01 -21.19 8.46
CA PHE A 82 -0.42 -20.09 7.70
C PHE A 82 -0.57 -18.75 8.42
N VAL A 83 -1.75 -18.45 8.96
CA VAL A 83 -1.95 -17.19 9.69
C VAL A 83 -1.14 -17.13 10.96
N LEU A 84 -1.09 -18.22 11.72
CA LEU A 84 -0.26 -18.29 12.92
C LEU A 84 1.23 -18.08 12.57
N TYR A 85 1.71 -18.70 11.49
CA TYR A 85 3.07 -18.52 11.01
C TYR A 85 3.36 -17.07 10.63
N TYR A 86 2.48 -16.43 9.86
CA TYR A 86 2.66 -15.02 9.49
C TYR A 86 2.66 -14.09 10.70
N GLN A 87 1.78 -14.31 11.68
CA GLN A 87 1.75 -13.51 12.91
C GLN A 87 3.03 -13.67 13.72
N ASN A 88 3.53 -14.91 13.87
CA ASN A 88 4.79 -15.18 14.56
C ASN A 88 5.97 -14.53 13.82
N LEU A 89 6.03 -14.65 12.50
CA LEU A 89 7.08 -14.02 11.69
C LEU A 89 7.06 -12.50 11.84
N GLN A 90 5.88 -11.89 11.89
CA GLN A 90 5.76 -10.44 12.10
C GLN A 90 6.34 -10.02 13.46
N GLY A 91 6.03 -10.76 14.53
CA GLY A 91 6.62 -10.53 15.85
C GLY A 91 8.16 -10.64 15.83
N GLN A 92 8.69 -11.70 15.22
CA GLN A 92 10.14 -11.87 15.08
C GLN A 92 10.81 -10.75 14.27
N MET A 93 10.14 -10.26 13.22
CA MET A 93 10.66 -9.12 12.44
C MET A 93 10.67 -7.83 13.26
N ASP A 94 9.66 -7.60 14.10
CA ASP A 94 9.59 -6.42 14.95
C ASP A 94 10.65 -6.45 16.05
N ASP A 95 10.90 -7.62 16.65
CA ASP A 95 12.00 -7.84 17.59
C ASP A 95 13.35 -7.58 16.93
N PHE A 96 13.58 -8.11 15.72
CA PHE A 96 14.82 -7.90 14.96
C PHE A 96 15.04 -6.42 14.62
N ARG A 97 13.98 -5.70 14.24
CA ARG A 97 14.05 -4.24 14.01
C ARG A 97 14.39 -3.47 15.28
N SER A 98 13.79 -3.86 16.41
CA SER A 98 14.05 -3.25 17.71
C SER A 98 15.50 -3.43 18.15
N ASP A 99 16.02 -4.66 18.07
CA ASP A 99 17.43 -4.97 18.36
C ASP A 99 18.38 -4.16 17.46
N GLY A 100 18.12 -4.13 16.14
CA GLY A 100 18.90 -3.34 15.19
C GLY A 100 18.91 -1.85 15.56
N LYS A 101 17.75 -1.28 15.90
CA LYS A 101 17.64 0.12 16.35
C LYS A 101 18.46 0.36 17.62
N GLN A 102 18.40 -0.54 18.60
CA GLN A 102 19.15 -0.43 19.85
C GLN A 102 20.66 -0.46 19.60
N ARG A 103 21.14 -1.40 18.78
CA ARG A 103 22.56 -1.52 18.41
C ARG A 103 23.08 -0.27 17.70
N ILE A 104 22.29 0.29 16.77
CA ILE A 104 22.63 1.57 16.12
C ILE A 104 22.69 2.69 17.17
N THR A 105 21.69 2.78 18.05
CA THR A 105 21.63 3.82 19.09
C THR A 105 22.86 3.79 20.01
N HIS A 106 23.39 2.61 20.30
CA HIS A 106 24.57 2.44 21.15
C HIS A 106 25.85 3.04 20.55
N VAL A 107 26.02 3.02 19.22
CA VAL A 107 27.22 3.55 18.56
C VAL A 107 27.15 5.06 18.28
N LEU A 108 25.99 5.68 18.48
CA LEU A 108 25.75 7.09 18.22
C LEU A 108 26.04 7.97 19.44
N THR A 109 26.52 9.19 19.19
CA THR A 109 26.61 10.25 20.20
C THR A 109 25.22 10.70 20.65
N PRO A 110 25.07 11.35 21.83
CA PRO A 110 23.78 11.82 22.31
C PRO A 110 23.03 12.69 21.28
N GLU A 111 23.72 13.60 20.59
CA GLU A 111 23.14 14.49 19.59
C GLU A 111 22.67 13.72 18.35
N GLN A 112 23.44 12.71 17.93
CA GLN A 112 23.10 11.86 16.80
C GLN A 112 21.88 10.98 17.08
N ARG A 113 21.69 10.51 18.33
CA ARG A 113 20.52 9.71 18.74
C ARG A 113 19.22 10.47 18.53
N VAL A 114 19.17 11.75 18.93
CA VAL A 114 17.99 12.62 18.73
C VAL A 114 17.66 12.76 17.24
N LYS A 115 18.68 12.90 16.38
CA LYS A 115 18.48 12.97 14.92
C LYS A 115 18.00 11.64 14.36
N PHE A 116 18.55 10.53 14.83
CA PHE A 116 18.19 9.17 14.40
C PHE A 116 16.74 8.82 14.74
N GLU A 117 16.27 9.14 15.95
CA GLU A 117 14.87 8.94 16.34
C GLU A 117 13.90 9.71 15.44
N LYS A 118 14.20 10.98 15.15
CA LYS A 118 13.40 11.78 14.21
C LYS A 118 13.35 11.15 12.80
N MET A 119 14.48 10.61 12.32
CA MET A 119 14.51 9.93 11.03
C MET A 119 13.63 8.67 11.02
N MET A 120 13.63 7.90 12.11
CA MET A 120 12.80 6.70 12.24
C MET A 120 11.30 7.02 12.30
N THR A 121 10.89 8.01 13.10
CA THR A 121 9.48 8.43 13.16
C THR A 121 8.96 8.92 11.81
N ASN A 122 9.77 9.72 11.09
CA ASN A 122 9.42 10.20 9.75
C ASN A 122 9.31 9.06 8.73
N LEU A 123 10.14 8.02 8.84
CA LEU A 123 10.09 6.86 7.97
C LEU A 123 8.81 6.05 8.20
N SER A 124 8.47 5.77 9.46
CA SER A 124 7.22 5.05 9.81
C SER A 124 5.98 5.80 9.32
N ALA A 125 5.94 7.13 9.44
CA ALA A 125 4.84 7.96 8.99
C ALA A 125 4.66 8.04 7.45
N ARG A 126 5.64 7.57 6.67
CA ARG A 126 5.54 7.48 5.20
C ARG A 126 5.09 6.11 4.71
N ILE A 127 5.19 5.10 5.56
CA ILE A 127 4.90 3.70 5.22
C ILE A 127 3.47 3.33 5.63
N HIS A 128 2.87 4.06 6.58
CA HIS A 128 1.45 4.02 6.91
C HIS A 128 0.67 5.15 6.23
#